data_AF-A0A2P5FJD8-F1
#
_entry.id   AF-A0A2P5FJD8-F1
#
_cell.length_a   1.000
_cell.length_b   1.000
_cell.length_c   1.000
_cell.angle_alpha   90.00
_cell.angle_beta   90.00
_cell.angle_gamma   90.00
#
_symmetry.space_group_name_H-M   'P 1'
#
loop_
_entity.id
_entity.type
_entity.pdbx_description
1 polymer ?
#
loop_
_entity_poly.entity_id
_entity_poly.type
_entity_poly.pdbx_seq_one_letter_code
_entity_poly.pdbx_strand_id
1 'polypeptide(L)'
;MQFNNESLYEAWEHYKELMRKCPHHGIPKWLFVQTFYNGLMSHLGTIVNAAAGGALMGKSTNDAYELLEEMVANNYQWPSERVNPRRAASINEIEVIYSLTAQVNVLTKNLESMT
;
A
#
# COMPACT_ATOMS: atom_id res chain seq x y z
N MET A 1 4.75 -4.81 14.04
CA MET A 1 3.66 -5.33 13.20
C MET A 1 2.88 -4.13 12.73
N GLN A 2 2.63 -4.03 11.43
CA GLN A 2 1.87 -2.92 10.83
C GLN A 2 0.40 -2.99 11.28
N PHE A 3 -0.18 -1.86 11.67
CA PHE A 3 -1.60 -1.77 12.00
C PHE A 3 -2.46 -1.54 10.75
N ASN A 4 -3.77 -1.84 10.86
CA ASN A 4 -4.71 -1.66 9.74
C ASN A 4 -4.67 -0.21 9.24
N ASN A 5 -4.51 -0.06 7.92
CA ASN A 5 -4.43 1.21 7.19
C ASN A 5 -3.17 2.06 7.44
N GLU A 6 -2.17 1.61 8.19
CA GLU A 6 -0.89 2.32 8.27
C GLU A 6 -0.16 2.27 6.93
N SER A 7 0.51 3.35 6.58
CA SER A 7 1.48 3.40 5.49
C SER A 7 2.80 2.73 5.90
N LEU A 8 3.67 2.45 4.91
CA LEU A 8 5.00 1.91 5.18
C LEU A 8 5.82 2.84 6.10
N TYR A 9 5.68 4.15 5.90
CA TYR A 9 6.32 5.18 6.71
C TYR A 9 5.88 5.10 8.18
N GLU A 10 4.56 5.13 8.42
CA GLU A 10 4.01 5.07 9.79
C GLU A 10 4.43 3.79 10.52
N ALA A 11 4.36 2.64 9.83
CA ALA A 11 4.75 1.36 10.40
C ALA A 11 6.24 1.32 10.76
N TRP A 12 7.12 1.87 9.92
CA TRP A 12 8.56 1.89 10.15
C TRP A 12 8.96 2.82 11.29
N GLU A 13 8.41 4.04 11.33
CA GLU A 13 8.68 5.00 12.41
C GLU A 13 8.16 4.51 13.76
N HIS A 14 6.96 3.91 13.80
CA HIS A 14 6.45 3.30 15.02
C HIS A 14 7.36 2.16 15.50
N TYR A 15 7.83 1.31 14.59
CA TYR A 15 8.76 0.24 14.95
C TYR A 15 10.09 0.77 15.50
N LYS A 16 10.68 1.80 14.88
CA LYS A 16 11.89 2.47 15.38
C LYS A 16 11.67 3.09 16.76
N GLU A 17 10.55 3.76 16.98
CA GLU A 17 10.24 4.39 18.28
C GLU A 17 10.07 3.35 19.40
N LEU A 18 9.44 2.20 19.09
CA LEU A 18 9.34 1.09 20.05
C LEU A 18 10.73 0.58 20.46
N MET A 19 11.65 0.49 19.51
CA MET A 19 13.01 0.02 19.76
C MET A 19 13.81 1.05 20.55
N ARG A 20 13.61 2.35 20.29
CA ARG A 20 14.23 3.44 21.06
C ARG A 20 13.82 3.46 22.53
N LYS A 21 12.60 3.02 22.85
CA LYS A 21 12.11 2.85 24.24
C LYS A 21 12.80 1.71 24.99
N CYS A 22 13.50 0.80 24.29
CA CYS A 22 14.23 -0.31 24.89
C CYS A 22 15.72 -0.27 24.47
N PRO A 23 16.52 0.71 24.92
CA PRO A 23 17.88 0.94 24.41
C PRO A 23 18.85 -0.23 24.63
N HIS A 24 18.54 -1.14 25.56
CA HIS A 24 19.31 -2.36 25.84
C HIS A 24 18.73 -3.62 25.19
N HIS A 25 17.91 -3.47 24.14
CA HIS A 25 17.23 -4.60 23.50
C HIS A 25 18.17 -5.69 22.95
N GLY A 26 19.43 -5.36 22.63
CA GLY A 26 20.43 -6.33 22.15
C GLY A 26 20.12 -6.96 20.77
N ILE A 27 18.96 -6.65 20.18
CA ILE A 27 18.53 -7.10 18.86
C ILE A 27 19.55 -6.69 17.78
N PRO A 28 20.13 -7.65 17.04
CA PRO A 28 21.01 -7.34 15.92
C PRO A 28 20.23 -6.79 14.72
N LYS A 29 20.90 -5.96 13.90
CA LYS A 29 20.28 -5.27 12.75
C LYS A 29 19.54 -6.19 11.79
N TRP A 30 20.07 -7.40 11.53
CA TRP A 30 19.41 -8.36 10.63
C TRP A 30 18.05 -8.82 11.17
N LEU A 31 17.97 -9.07 12.48
CA LEU A 31 16.74 -9.51 13.13
C LEU A 31 15.75 -8.36 13.22
N PHE A 32 16.22 -7.13 13.40
CA PHE A 32 15.41 -5.92 13.34
C PHE A 32 14.70 -5.79 11.98
N VAL A 33 15.46 -5.88 10.88
CA VAL A 33 14.90 -5.81 9.51
C VAL A 33 13.93 -6.96 9.25
N GLN A 34 14.32 -8.19 9.60
CA GLN A 34 13.47 -9.37 9.41
C GLN A 34 12.16 -9.29 10.19
N THR A 35 12.21 -8.83 11.44
CA THR A 35 11.02 -8.67 12.30
C THR A 35 10.07 -7.62 11.73
N PHE A 36 10.61 -6.51 11.23
CA PHE A 36 9.79 -5.50 10.56
C PHE A 36 9.11 -6.08 9.31
N TYR A 37 9.88 -6.68 8.41
CA TYR A 37 9.37 -7.24 7.15
C TYR A 37 8.28 -8.31 7.38
N ASN A 38 8.51 -9.22 8.33
CA ASN A 38 7.53 -10.25 8.70
C ASN A 38 6.24 -9.67 9.31
N GLY A 39 6.32 -8.46 9.85
CA GLY A 39 5.19 -7.74 10.41
C GLY A 39 4.40 -6.90 9.41
N LEU A 40 4.78 -6.87 8.12
CA LEU A 40 4.08 -6.13 7.08
C LEU A 40 2.83 -6.85 6.59
N MET A 41 1.84 -6.09 6.15
CA MET A 41 0.73 -6.62 5.37
C MET A 41 1.24 -7.17 4.03
N SER A 42 0.58 -8.23 3.52
CA SER A 42 0.97 -8.93 2.29
C SER A 42 1.28 -7.98 1.12
N HIS A 43 0.41 -7.00 0.84
CA HIS A 43 0.60 -6.06 -0.26
C HIS A 43 1.85 -5.17 -0.11
N LEU A 44 2.14 -4.67 1.10
CA LEU A 44 3.37 -3.90 1.34
C LEU A 44 4.61 -4.79 1.24
N GLY A 45 4.53 -6.04 1.71
CA GLY A 45 5.59 -7.02 1.53
C GLY A 45 5.92 -7.23 0.05
N THR A 46 4.91 -7.33 -0.82
CA THR A 46 5.11 -7.40 -2.28
C THR A 46 5.79 -6.16 -2.85
N ILE A 47 5.37 -4.96 -2.43
CA ILE A 47 5.98 -3.69 -2.89
C ILE A 47 7.45 -3.61 -2.47
N VAL A 48 7.75 -3.98 -1.22
CA VAL A 48 9.13 -3.99 -0.69
C VAL A 48 10.01 -4.99 -1.45
N ASN A 49 9.50 -6.17 -1.77
CA ASN A 49 10.23 -7.14 -2.61
C ASN A 49 10.44 -6.61 -4.05
N ALA A 50 9.42 -6.00 -4.64
CA ALA A 50 9.56 -5.40 -5.97
C ALA A 50 10.65 -4.32 -5.99
N ALA A 51 10.67 -3.42 -4.99
CA ALA A 51 11.71 -2.41 -4.84
C ALA A 51 13.10 -3.03 -4.59
N ALA A 52 13.17 -4.17 -3.91
CA ALA A 52 14.41 -4.91 -3.71
C ALA A 52 14.94 -5.60 -4.99
N GLY A 53 14.12 -5.69 -6.05
CA GLY A 53 14.43 -6.46 -7.26
C GLY A 53 14.31 -7.98 -7.04
N GLY A 54 13.52 -8.41 -6.05
CA GLY A 54 13.41 -9.81 -5.63
C GLY A 54 13.07 -9.93 -4.14
N ALA A 55 13.42 -11.03 -3.50
CA ALA A 55 13.21 -11.14 -2.05
C ALA A 55 14.09 -10.14 -1.29
N LEU A 56 13.51 -9.32 -0.40
CA LEU A 56 14.28 -8.41 0.46
C LEU A 56 15.34 -9.16 1.27
N MET A 57 15.00 -10.35 1.76
CA MET A 57 15.90 -11.22 2.52
C MET A 57 17.06 -11.81 1.71
N GLY A 58 17.07 -11.61 0.38
CA GLY A 58 18.22 -11.93 -0.47
C GLY A 58 19.29 -10.82 -0.50
N LYS A 59 19.01 -9.63 0.05
CA LYS A 59 19.98 -8.53 0.16
C LYS A 59 20.84 -8.66 1.41
N SER A 60 21.97 -7.95 1.44
CA SER A 60 22.73 -7.77 2.67
C SER A 60 21.88 -7.00 3.69
N THR A 61 22.14 -7.20 4.99
CA THR A 61 21.41 -6.52 6.05
C THR A 61 21.47 -4.99 5.95
N ASN A 62 22.59 -4.44 5.47
CA ASN A 62 22.73 -3.00 5.30
C ASN A 62 21.90 -2.50 4.13
N ASP A 63 22.00 -3.15 2.97
CA ASP A 63 21.23 -2.75 1.78
C ASP A 63 19.73 -2.87 2.02
N ALA A 64 19.29 -3.91 2.73
CA ALA A 64 17.88 -4.10 3.08
C ALA A 64 17.37 -2.98 4.00
N TYR A 65 18.18 -2.56 4.97
CA TYR A 65 17.85 -1.45 5.86
C TYR A 65 17.82 -0.11 5.12
N GLU A 66 18.82 0.16 4.29
CA GLU A 66 18.92 1.39 3.50
C GLU A 66 17.77 1.52 2.50
N LEU A 67 17.40 0.42 1.83
CA LEU A 67 16.23 0.38 0.96
C LEU A 67 14.95 0.73 1.72
N LEU A 68 14.75 0.18 2.93
CA LEU A 68 13.59 0.50 3.75
C LEU A 68 13.55 1.98 4.13
N GLU A 69 14.69 2.56 4.54
CA GLU A 69 14.79 4.00 4.83
C GLU A 69 14.49 4.87 3.59
N GLU A 70 14.99 4.49 2.40
CA GLU A 70 14.70 5.18 1.14
C GLU A 70 13.21 5.12 0.78
N MET A 71 12.60 3.93 0.86
CA MET A 71 11.18 3.75 0.59
C MET A 71 10.30 4.55 1.56
N VAL A 72 10.69 4.61 2.83
CA VAL A 72 10.02 5.39 3.88
C VAL A 72 10.12 6.89 3.58
N ALA A 73 11.31 7.38 3.19
CA ALA A 73 11.51 8.77 2.81
C ALA A 73 10.67 9.17 1.58
N ASN A 74 10.61 8.29 0.57
CA ASN A 74 9.80 8.50 -0.63
C ASN A 74 8.30 8.49 -0.32
N ASN A 75 7.83 7.55 0.52
CA ASN A 75 6.42 7.46 0.92
C ASN A 75 5.97 8.63 1.79
N TYR A 76 6.89 9.27 2.54
CA TYR A 76 6.61 10.52 3.24
C TYR A 76 6.41 11.71 2.28
N GLN A 77 7.25 11.80 1.25
CA GLN A 77 7.19 12.89 0.26
C GLN A 77 6.01 12.76 -0.70
N TRP A 78 5.65 11.53 -1.08
CA TRP A 78 4.55 11.22 -1.97
C TRP A 78 3.66 10.15 -1.33
N PRO A 79 2.78 10.54 -0.39
CA PRO A 79 1.82 9.60 0.18
C PRO A 79 0.97 9.09 -0.97
N SER A 80 1.09 7.80 -1.30
CA SER A 80 0.23 7.21 -2.33
C SER A 80 -1.22 7.44 -1.92
N GLU A 81 -2.01 8.09 -2.79
CA GLU A 81 -3.46 8.19 -2.60
C GLU A 81 -3.96 6.75 -2.47
N ARG A 82 -4.32 6.38 -1.24
CA ARG A 82 -4.91 5.09 -0.96
C ARG A 82 -6.06 4.93 -1.94
N VAL A 83 -6.03 3.88 -2.76
CA VAL A 83 -7.25 3.35 -3.35
C VAL A 83 -8.11 2.98 -2.15
N ASN A 84 -8.96 3.91 -1.75
CA ASN A 84 -9.91 3.69 -0.68
C ASN A 84 -10.72 2.46 -1.11
N PRO A 85 -10.73 1.35 -0.36
CA PRO A 85 -11.63 0.25 -0.68
C PRO A 85 -13.09 0.74 -0.69
N ARG A 86 -13.39 1.88 -0.03
CA ARG A 86 -14.68 2.58 -0.16
C ARG A 86 -14.96 3.17 -1.55
N ARG A 87 -13.95 3.64 -2.30
CA ARG A 87 -14.13 4.11 -3.69
C ARG A 87 -14.31 2.94 -4.65
N ALA A 88 -13.70 1.79 -4.37
CA ALA A 88 -13.96 0.56 -5.11
C ALA A 88 -15.34 -0.03 -4.77
N ALA A 89 -15.78 0.07 -3.50
CA ALA A 89 -17.10 -0.39 -3.05
C ALA A 89 -18.27 0.53 -3.44
N SER A 90 -18.01 1.78 -3.85
CA SER A 90 -19.05 2.71 -4.33
C SER A 90 -19.37 2.56 -5.80
N ILE A 91 -18.61 1.75 -6.55
CA ILE A 91 -18.91 1.44 -7.94
C ILE A 91 -19.54 0.06 -7.95
N ASN A 92 -20.83 -0.03 -7.64
CA ASN A 92 -21.58 -1.26 -7.87
C ASN A 92 -21.74 -1.40 -9.38
N GLU A 93 -21.10 -2.41 -9.99
CA GLU A 93 -21.13 -2.65 -11.44
C GLU A 93 -22.57 -2.65 -11.99
N ILE A 94 -23.52 -3.15 -11.20
CA ILE A 94 -24.96 -3.17 -11.50
C ILE A 94 -25.53 -1.75 -11.64
N GLU A 95 -25.18 -0.82 -10.75
CA GLU A 95 -25.67 0.56 -10.77
C GLU A 95 -25.13 1.34 -11.98
N VAL A 96 -23.86 1.10 -12.34
CA VAL A 96 -23.24 1.66 -13.54
C VAL A 96 -23.92 1.13 -14.80
N ILE A 97 -24.22 -0.16 -14.86
CA ILE A 97 -24.94 -0.78 -15.99
C ILE A 97 -26.34 -0.17 -16.12
N TYR A 98 -27.11 -0.05 -15.03
CA TYR A 98 -28.44 0.55 -15.08
C TYR A 98 -28.41 2.01 -15.55
N SER A 99 -27.46 2.80 -15.06
CA SER A 99 -27.29 4.21 -15.48
C SER A 99 -26.95 4.30 -16.97
N LEU A 100 -26.06 3.44 -17.46
CA LEU A 100 -25.71 3.39 -18.88
C LEU A 100 -26.87 2.93 -19.75
N THR A 101 -27.63 1.90 -19.34
CA THR A 101 -28.82 1.44 -20.05
C THR A 101 -29.87 2.55 -20.14
N ALA A 102 -30.09 3.32 -19.07
CA ALA A 102 -31.01 4.46 -19.09
C ALA A 102 -30.58 5.53 -20.10
N GLN A 103 -29.28 5.87 -20.14
CA GLN A 103 -28.74 6.84 -21.09
C GLN A 103 -28.84 6.36 -22.54
N VAL A 104 -28.56 5.07 -22.80
CA VAL A 104 -28.70 4.47 -24.13
C VAL A 104 -30.16 4.53 -24.60
N ASN A 105 -31.11 4.18 -23.74
CA ASN A 105 -32.54 4.24 -24.08
C ASN A 105 -33.01 5.67 -24.42
N VAL A 106 -32.51 6.68 -23.70
CA VAL A 106 -32.79 8.09 -24.00
C VAL A 106 -32.22 8.49 -25.37
N LEU A 107 -30.99 8.09 -25.67
CA LEU A 107 -30.36 8.35 -26.97
C LEU A 107 -31.14 7.68 -28.11
N THR A 108 -31.53 6.42 -27.94
CA THR A 108 -32.33 5.68 -28.92
C THR A 108 -33.66 6.38 -29.19
N LYS A 109 -34.38 6.79 -28.14
CA LYS A 109 -35.66 7.51 -28.29
C LYS A 109 -35.50 8.87 -28.97
N ASN A 110 -34.42 9.59 -28.69
CA ASN A 110 -34.14 10.87 -29.35
C ASN A 110 -33.87 10.66 -30.84
N LEU A 111 -33.15 9.60 -31.22
CA LEU A 111 -32.92 9.25 -32.63
C LEU A 111 -34.20 8.85 -33.35
N GLU A 112 -35.07 8.07 -32.71
CA GLU A 112 -36.39 7.70 -33.24
C GLU A 112 -37.30 8.93 -33.45
N SER A 113 -37.14 9.98 -32.62
CA SER A 113 -37.91 11.22 -32.75
C SER A 113 -37.41 12.16 -33.86
N MET A 114 -36.24 11.87 -34.45
CA MET A 114 -35.62 12.67 -35.51
C MET A 114 -35.81 12.10 -36.92
N THR A 115 -36.47 10.95 -37.06
CA THR A 115 -36.84 10.30 -38.34
C THR A 115 -38.35 10.25 -38.50
#